data_AF-A0A6N9HJG9-F1
#
_entry.id   AF-A0A6N9HJG9-F1
#
_cell.length_a   1.000
_cell.length_b   1.000
_cell.length_c   1.000
_cell.angle_alpha   90.00
_cell.angle_beta   90.00
_cell.angle_gamma   90.00
#
_symmetry.space_group_name_H-M   'P 1'
#
loop_
_entity.id
_entity.type
_entity.pdbx_description
1 polymer ?
#
loop_
_entity_poly.entity_id
_entity_poly.type
_entity_poly.pdbx_seq_one_letter_code
_entity_poly.pdbx_strand_id
1 'polypeptide(L)'
;MPLSIFTLSNRRGMAVKISTQGAALLSLQAPDRHGQLADVLHGGQPDDGIHLLPAPGRALHRQAWHAVPLLADGSVGVRLVSPGTPAVVARYVLDDAGTLMLHCEVPAEAPAAFCLVATLRVPGHLLAVQAGRVAPAGAHEQEAVGTAWDFRQPRPVGELAGAARYLAAPDGALALRLQDPGGGRLLVLEGTLASLRLACGAVAGALQIEPVLAAPAGWIAFRCSAQT
;
A
#
# COMPACT_ATOMS: atom_id res chain seq x y z
N MET A 1 -3.58 -23.28 -10.41
CA MET A 1 -4.04 -23.20 -9.00
C MET A 1 -5.41 -22.53 -8.96
N PRO A 2 -6.33 -22.94 -8.07
CA PRO A 2 -7.60 -22.24 -7.90
C PRO A 2 -7.37 -20.84 -7.32
N LEU A 3 -8.12 -19.86 -7.80
CA LEU A 3 -8.13 -18.53 -7.22
C LEU A 3 -8.84 -18.57 -5.87
N SER A 4 -8.17 -18.10 -4.83
CA SER A 4 -8.65 -18.10 -3.46
C SER A 4 -8.52 -16.70 -2.85
N ILE A 5 -9.36 -16.41 -1.86
CA ILE A 5 -9.27 -15.20 -1.05
C ILE A 5 -8.98 -15.62 0.38
N PHE A 6 -7.84 -15.16 0.91
CA PHE A 6 -7.45 -15.36 2.30
C PHE A 6 -7.99 -14.21 3.14
N THR A 7 -8.60 -14.54 4.27
CA THR A 7 -9.00 -13.54 5.27
C THR A 7 -8.10 -13.67 6.48
N LEU A 8 -7.35 -12.61 6.79
CA LEU A 8 -6.57 -12.47 8.02
C LEU A 8 -7.42 -11.69 9.02
N SER A 9 -7.57 -12.17 10.25
CA SER A 9 -8.34 -11.50 11.30
C SER A 9 -7.55 -11.50 12.60
N ASN A 10 -7.40 -10.33 13.22
CA ASN A 10 -6.74 -10.20 14.53
C ASN A 10 -7.77 -10.16 15.67
N ARG A 11 -7.29 -10.18 16.92
CA ARG A 11 -8.16 -10.19 18.11
C ARG A 11 -8.95 -8.91 18.33
N ARG A 12 -8.60 -7.82 17.64
CA ARG A 12 -9.31 -6.53 17.69
C ARG A 12 -10.41 -6.40 16.64
N GLY A 13 -10.69 -7.45 15.88
CA GLY A 13 -11.71 -7.47 14.84
C GLY A 13 -11.27 -6.86 13.51
N MET A 14 -10.03 -6.34 13.41
CA MET A 14 -9.48 -5.88 12.13
C MET A 14 -9.33 -7.10 11.21
N ALA A 15 -9.75 -6.94 9.96
CA ALA A 15 -9.74 -8.02 8.97
C ALA A 15 -9.18 -7.55 7.63
N VAL A 16 -8.37 -8.39 6.99
CA VAL A 16 -7.76 -8.13 5.68
C VAL A 16 -8.08 -9.25 4.73
N LYS A 17 -8.56 -8.92 3.52
CA LYS A 17 -8.77 -9.91 2.45
C LYS A 17 -7.69 -9.79 1.39
N ILE A 18 -7.02 -10.90 1.09
CA ILE A 18 -5.92 -10.99 0.13
C ILE A 18 -6.24 -12.04 -0.93
N SER A 19 -6.15 -11.66 -2.20
CA SER A 19 -6.35 -12.57 -3.34
C SER A 19 -5.08 -13.34 -3.66
N THR A 20 -5.21 -14.62 -4.01
CA THR A 20 -4.11 -15.35 -4.68
C THR A 20 -3.89 -14.87 -6.11
N GLN A 21 -4.82 -14.13 -6.71
CA GLN A 21 -4.56 -13.41 -7.96
C GLN A 21 -3.73 -12.17 -7.64
N GLY A 22 -2.49 -12.14 -8.12
CA GLY A 22 -1.64 -10.96 -8.01
C GLY A 22 -1.21 -10.59 -6.60
N ALA A 23 -1.50 -11.42 -5.59
CA ALA A 23 -1.31 -11.08 -4.18
C ALA A 23 -2.00 -9.74 -3.80
N ALA A 24 -3.15 -9.46 -4.42
CA ALA A 24 -3.86 -8.19 -4.29
C ALA A 24 -4.59 -8.04 -2.94
N LEU A 25 -4.53 -6.83 -2.38
CA LEU A 25 -5.35 -6.44 -1.23
C LEU A 25 -6.77 -6.09 -1.72
N LEU A 26 -7.77 -6.84 -1.25
CA LEU A 26 -9.16 -6.66 -1.64
C LEU A 26 -9.98 -5.87 -0.61
N SER A 27 -9.63 -5.98 0.67
CA SER A 27 -10.34 -5.34 1.77
C SER A 27 -9.42 -5.14 2.96
N LEU A 28 -9.57 -4.01 3.66
CA LEU A 28 -8.90 -3.70 4.92
C LEU A 28 -9.93 -3.06 5.87
N GLN A 29 -10.49 -3.86 6.77
CA GLN A 29 -11.49 -3.41 7.74
C GLN A 29 -10.78 -2.75 8.93
N ALA A 30 -10.85 -1.42 9.03
CA ALA A 30 -10.21 -0.65 10.09
C ALA A 30 -11.24 0.01 11.04
N PRO A 31 -11.00 -0.01 12.36
CA PRO A 31 -11.91 0.61 13.32
C PRO A 31 -11.80 2.13 13.31
N ASP A 32 -12.92 2.82 13.54
CA ASP A 32 -12.95 4.25 13.88
C ASP A 32 -12.85 4.49 15.40
N ARG A 33 -12.99 5.76 15.84
CA ARG A 33 -12.94 6.13 17.27
C ARG A 33 -14.01 5.48 18.15
N HIS A 34 -15.07 4.95 17.54
CA HIS A 34 -16.16 4.24 18.21
C HIS A 34 -16.03 2.71 18.07
N GLY A 35 -14.94 2.22 17.48
CA GLY A 35 -14.72 0.81 17.21
C GLY A 35 -15.50 0.26 16.01
N GLN A 36 -16.16 1.11 15.22
CA GLN A 36 -16.90 0.68 14.04
C GLN A 36 -15.93 0.38 12.90
N LEU A 37 -15.98 -0.86 12.41
CA LEU A 37 -15.16 -1.30 11.27
C LEU A 37 -15.74 -0.78 9.96
N ALA A 38 -14.88 -0.26 9.10
CA ALA A 38 -15.19 -0.01 7.71
C ALA A 38 -14.03 -0.39 6.81
N ASP A 39 -14.33 -0.73 5.57
CA ASP A 39 -13.32 -0.99 4.56
C ASP A 39 -12.65 0.31 4.15
N VAL A 40 -11.32 0.38 4.30
CA VAL A 40 -10.53 1.52 3.83
C VAL A 40 -9.93 1.29 2.43
N LEU A 41 -10.22 0.15 1.80
CA LEU A 41 -9.83 -0.14 0.42
C LEU A 41 -11.02 -0.05 -0.53
N HIS A 42 -10.75 0.42 -1.74
CA HIS A 42 -11.59 0.23 -2.92
C HIS A 42 -11.03 -0.94 -3.74
N GLY A 43 -10.83 -2.10 -3.10
CA GLY A 43 -10.10 -3.22 -3.68
C GLY A 43 -10.82 -3.87 -4.87
N GLY A 44 -10.05 -4.62 -5.66
CA GLY A 44 -10.53 -5.32 -6.85
C GLY A 44 -10.50 -4.46 -8.11
N GLN A 45 -9.74 -3.37 -8.13
CA GLN A 45 -9.46 -2.65 -9.35
C GLN A 45 -8.60 -3.51 -10.30
N PRO A 46 -8.71 -3.34 -11.63
CA PRO A 46 -8.04 -4.20 -12.60
C PRO A 46 -6.52 -4.32 -12.42
N ASP A 47 -5.88 -3.26 -11.92
CA ASP A 47 -4.43 -3.19 -11.74
C ASP A 47 -3.99 -3.31 -10.26
N ASP A 48 -4.91 -3.56 -9.32
CA ASP A 48 -4.53 -3.81 -7.92
C ASP A 48 -3.66 -5.09 -7.82
N GLY A 49 -2.68 -5.07 -6.93
CA GLY A 49 -1.78 -6.19 -6.67
C GLY A 49 -0.32 -5.86 -6.84
N ILE A 50 0.50 -6.90 -6.91
CA ILE A 50 1.96 -6.78 -6.96
C ILE A 50 2.45 -6.69 -8.41
N HIS A 51 3.30 -5.70 -8.66
CA HIS A 51 3.96 -5.45 -9.93
C HIS A 51 5.49 -5.43 -9.77
N LEU A 52 6.18 -5.67 -10.87
CA LEU A 52 7.62 -5.48 -11.01
C LEU A 52 7.87 -4.34 -12.02
N LEU A 53 8.70 -3.38 -11.63
CA LEU A 53 9.03 -2.19 -12.43
C LEU A 53 10.48 -2.23 -12.93
N PRO A 54 10.76 -1.80 -14.18
CA PRO A 54 9.82 -1.24 -15.15
C PRO A 54 8.94 -2.31 -15.81
N ALA A 55 7.70 -1.95 -16.12
CA ALA A 55 6.84 -2.79 -16.96
C ALA A 55 7.43 -2.91 -18.38
N PRO A 56 7.20 -4.03 -19.11
CA PRO A 56 6.28 -5.11 -18.80
C PRO A 56 7.02 -6.38 -18.36
N GLY A 57 7.60 -6.38 -17.15
CA GLY A 57 8.21 -7.56 -16.53
C GLY A 57 7.17 -8.57 -16.00
N ARG A 58 6.28 -9.05 -16.87
CA ARG A 58 5.12 -9.93 -16.61
C ARG A 58 4.07 -9.29 -15.69
N ALA A 59 2.81 -9.31 -16.10
CA ALA A 59 1.68 -8.84 -15.32
C ALA A 59 1.46 -9.74 -14.08
N LEU A 60 2.36 -9.69 -13.09
CA LEU A 60 2.36 -10.52 -11.88
C LEU A 60 1.03 -10.37 -11.12
N HIS A 61 0.46 -9.16 -11.15
CA HIS A 61 -0.87 -8.84 -10.63
C HIS A 61 -2.01 -9.65 -11.29
N ARG A 62 -1.79 -10.18 -12.50
CA ARG A 62 -2.76 -11.02 -13.25
C ARG A 62 -2.47 -12.52 -13.17
N GLN A 63 -1.46 -12.92 -12.39
CA GLN A 63 -1.09 -14.32 -12.26
C GLN A 63 -1.64 -14.90 -10.95
N ALA A 64 -1.88 -16.21 -10.93
CA ALA A 64 -2.25 -16.93 -9.73
C ALA A 64 -0.97 -17.31 -8.94
N TRP A 65 -0.92 -16.94 -7.67
CA TRP A 65 0.20 -17.17 -6.76
C TRP A 65 -0.09 -18.36 -5.85
N HIS A 66 0.97 -19.08 -5.47
CA HIS A 66 0.87 -20.14 -4.49
C HIS A 66 0.82 -19.56 -3.08
N ALA A 67 -0.20 -19.91 -2.31
CA ALA A 67 -0.42 -19.37 -0.97
C ALA A 67 -0.26 -20.43 0.11
N VAL A 68 0.44 -20.08 1.18
CA VAL A 68 0.63 -20.89 2.39
C VAL A 68 0.21 -20.04 3.60
N PRO A 69 -0.78 -20.47 4.40
CA PRO A 69 -1.12 -19.80 5.66
C PRO A 69 0.08 -19.71 6.60
N LEU A 70 0.20 -18.60 7.32
CA LEU A 70 1.15 -18.41 8.40
C LEU A 70 0.36 -18.16 9.68
N LEU A 71 0.63 -18.95 10.72
CA LEU A 71 0.00 -18.78 12.03
C LEU A 71 1.10 -18.70 13.08
N ALA A 72 1.01 -17.70 13.94
CA ALA A 72 1.86 -17.52 15.10
C ALA A 72 1.05 -16.92 16.25
N ASP A 73 1.58 -17.01 17.47
CA ASP A 73 0.93 -16.37 18.61
C ASP A 73 0.87 -14.85 18.40
N GLY A 74 -0.35 -14.28 18.40
CA GLY A 74 -0.58 -12.85 18.25
C GLY A 74 -0.47 -12.31 16.82
N SER A 75 -0.31 -13.17 15.80
CA SER A 75 -0.37 -12.74 14.39
C SER A 75 -0.88 -13.83 13.45
N VAL A 76 -1.52 -13.41 12.37
CA VAL A 76 -1.99 -14.28 11.30
C VAL A 76 -1.50 -13.75 9.96
N GLY A 77 -1.17 -14.63 9.03
CA GLY A 77 -0.59 -14.22 7.77
C GLY A 77 -0.79 -15.22 6.64
N VAL A 78 -0.29 -14.81 5.47
CA VAL A 78 -0.22 -15.64 4.29
C VAL A 78 1.07 -15.34 3.54
N ARG A 79 1.81 -16.40 3.20
CA ARG A 79 2.95 -16.34 2.29
C ARG A 79 2.48 -16.67 0.89
N LEU A 80 2.69 -15.75 -0.04
CA LEU A 80 2.37 -15.86 -1.47
C LEU A 80 3.66 -15.96 -2.26
N VAL A 81 3.73 -16.91 -3.20
CA VAL A 81 4.87 -17.11 -4.10
C VAL A 81 4.39 -16.98 -5.54
N SER A 82 5.00 -16.07 -6.30
CA SER A 82 4.64 -15.84 -7.69
C SER A 82 5.03 -17.04 -8.56
N PRO A 83 4.35 -17.29 -9.69
CA PRO A 83 4.83 -18.26 -10.64
C PRO A 83 6.07 -17.74 -11.39
N GLY A 84 6.87 -18.67 -11.92
CA GLY A 84 8.09 -18.38 -12.67
C GLY A 84 9.37 -18.51 -11.85
N THR A 85 10.50 -18.48 -12.56
CA THR A 85 11.84 -18.57 -11.96
C THR A 85 12.68 -17.38 -12.45
N PRO A 86 13.29 -16.60 -11.55
CA PRO A 86 13.14 -16.70 -10.09
C PRO A 86 11.80 -16.09 -9.60
N ALA A 87 11.24 -16.63 -8.51
CA ALA A 87 9.92 -16.25 -7.99
C ALA A 87 10.00 -15.08 -7.00
N VAL A 88 8.98 -14.20 -7.02
CA VAL A 88 8.77 -13.17 -5.98
C VAL A 88 8.02 -13.80 -4.80
N VAL A 89 8.44 -13.47 -3.59
CA VAL A 89 7.77 -13.89 -2.36
C VAL A 89 7.20 -12.68 -1.66
N ALA A 90 5.91 -12.73 -1.35
CA ALA A 90 5.19 -11.74 -0.55
C ALA A 90 4.65 -12.40 0.71
N ARG A 91 4.86 -11.79 1.89
CA ARG A 91 4.29 -12.26 3.15
C ARG A 91 3.46 -11.14 3.74
N TYR A 92 2.15 -11.34 3.79
CA TYR A 92 1.26 -10.46 4.54
C TYR A 92 1.09 -11.04 5.95
N VAL A 93 1.29 -10.20 6.97
CA VAL A 93 1.10 -10.55 8.37
C VAL A 93 0.29 -9.44 9.03
N LEU A 94 -0.81 -9.80 9.66
CA LEU A 94 -1.62 -8.92 10.49
C LEU A 94 -1.35 -9.25 11.96
N ASP A 95 -0.92 -8.26 12.72
CA ASP A 95 -0.72 -8.39 14.17
C ASP A 95 -1.94 -7.90 14.99
N ASP A 96 -1.95 -8.22 16.28
CA ASP A 96 -2.97 -7.75 17.23
C ASP A 96 -2.90 -6.24 17.50
N ALA A 97 -1.83 -5.55 17.10
CA ALA A 97 -1.69 -4.09 17.24
C ALA A 97 -2.44 -3.31 16.15
N GLY A 98 -2.86 -3.97 15.06
CA GLY A 98 -3.53 -3.34 13.93
C GLY A 98 -2.58 -2.94 12.80
N THR A 99 -1.39 -3.54 12.75
CA THR A 99 -0.45 -3.37 11.64
C THR A 99 -0.59 -4.54 10.67
N LEU A 100 -0.92 -4.22 9.41
CA LEU A 100 -0.75 -5.14 8.29
C LEU A 100 0.64 -4.89 7.68
N MET A 101 1.51 -5.88 7.76
CA MET A 101 2.86 -5.82 7.23
C MET A 101 3.01 -6.71 6.00
N LEU A 102 3.56 -6.16 4.94
CA LEU A 102 3.94 -6.84 3.72
C LEU A 102 5.46 -6.91 3.65
N HIS A 103 6.03 -8.10 3.81
CA HIS A 103 7.43 -8.35 3.47
C HIS A 103 7.53 -8.86 2.04
N CYS A 104 8.46 -8.31 1.29
CA CYS A 104 8.74 -8.67 -0.08
C CYS A 104 10.17 -9.17 -0.21
N GLU A 105 10.35 -10.25 -0.96
CA GLU A 105 11.63 -10.72 -1.46
C GLU A 105 11.52 -10.90 -2.98
N VAL A 106 12.19 -10.02 -3.71
CA VAL A 106 12.50 -10.10 -5.13
C VAL A 106 13.82 -10.86 -5.28
N PRO A 107 13.95 -11.74 -6.27
CA PRO A 107 15.22 -12.39 -6.57
C PRO A 107 16.34 -11.39 -6.86
N ALA A 108 17.53 -11.63 -6.28
CA ALA A 108 18.69 -10.74 -6.40
C ALA A 108 19.14 -10.50 -7.86
N GLU A 109 18.84 -11.43 -8.76
CA GLU A 109 19.20 -11.35 -10.19
C GLU A 109 18.18 -10.60 -11.05
N ALA A 110 17.03 -10.19 -10.49
CA ALA A 110 16.02 -9.45 -11.23
C ALA A 110 16.26 -7.93 -11.11
N PRO A 111 16.47 -7.19 -12.22
CA PRO A 111 16.59 -5.73 -12.22
C PRO A 111 15.20 -5.08 -12.11
N ALA A 112 14.43 -5.46 -11.09
CA ALA A 112 13.04 -5.06 -10.93
C ALA A 112 12.76 -4.51 -9.53
N ALA A 113 12.11 -3.35 -9.48
CA ALA A 113 11.57 -2.82 -8.24
C ALA A 113 10.20 -3.44 -7.96
N PHE A 114 9.98 -3.86 -6.72
CA PHE A 114 8.67 -4.30 -6.25
C PHE A 114 7.74 -3.10 -6.06
N CYS A 115 6.53 -3.19 -6.59
CA CYS A 115 5.48 -2.20 -6.42
C CYS A 115 4.18 -2.88 -5.97
N LEU A 116 3.59 -2.41 -4.88
CA LEU A 116 2.22 -2.75 -4.52
C LEU A 116 1.31 -1.67 -5.05
N VAL A 117 0.36 -2.03 -5.91
CA VAL A 117 -0.73 -1.14 -6.34
C VAL A 117 -1.96 -1.44 -5.50
N ALA A 118 -2.48 -0.42 -4.83
CA ALA A 118 -3.71 -0.51 -4.05
C ALA A 118 -4.52 0.77 -4.18
N THR A 119 -5.84 0.64 -4.11
CA THR A 119 -6.75 1.78 -4.15
C THR A 119 -7.43 1.97 -2.79
N LEU A 120 -7.25 3.14 -2.19
CA LEU A 120 -7.79 3.50 -0.87
C LEU A 120 -9.11 4.26 -1.00
N ARG A 121 -10.03 4.06 -0.04
CA ARG A 121 -11.22 4.89 0.15
C ARG A 121 -10.86 6.06 1.07
N VAL A 122 -10.97 7.27 0.56
CA VAL A 122 -10.51 8.49 1.22
C VAL A 122 -11.50 9.67 1.06
N PRO A 123 -12.81 9.49 1.28
CA PRO A 123 -13.77 10.58 1.16
C PRO A 123 -13.44 11.67 2.20
N GLY A 124 -13.09 12.87 1.73
CA GLY A 124 -12.78 14.02 2.59
C GLY A 124 -11.57 13.84 3.51
N HIS A 125 -10.71 12.83 3.28
CA HIS A 125 -9.54 12.61 4.12
C HIS A 125 -8.48 13.69 3.91
N LEU A 126 -7.67 13.90 4.95
CA LEU A 126 -6.45 14.69 4.88
C LEU A 126 -5.25 13.79 4.61
N LEU A 127 -4.46 14.14 3.60
CA LEU A 127 -3.21 13.51 3.21
C LEU A 127 -2.04 14.31 3.76
N ALA A 128 -1.08 13.61 4.36
CA ALA A 128 0.27 14.12 4.56
C ALA A 128 1.28 13.11 3.99
N VAL A 129 2.33 13.60 3.32
CA VAL A 129 3.42 12.81 2.75
C VAL A 129 4.74 13.34 3.28
N GLN A 130 5.50 12.47 3.93
CA GLN A 130 6.85 12.78 4.40
C GLN A 130 7.83 12.64 3.24
N ALA A 131 7.92 13.68 2.40
CA ALA A 131 8.86 13.75 1.28
C ALA A 131 9.22 15.21 0.98
N GLY A 132 10.51 15.46 0.71
CA GLY A 132 10.98 16.78 0.25
C GLY A 132 10.86 16.95 -1.26
N ARG A 133 10.98 15.85 -2.02
CA ARG A 133 11.06 15.86 -3.49
C ARG A 133 9.90 15.10 -4.11
N VAL A 134 9.44 15.61 -5.24
CA VAL A 134 8.29 15.08 -5.99
C VAL A 134 8.54 15.19 -7.49
N ALA A 135 8.08 14.20 -8.25
CA ALA A 135 8.04 14.21 -9.70
C ALA A 135 6.57 14.10 -10.16
N PRO A 136 5.92 15.22 -10.50
CA PRO A 136 4.58 15.19 -11.09
C PRO A 136 4.57 14.43 -12.42
N ALA A 137 3.45 13.79 -12.76
CA ALA A 137 3.31 13.11 -14.04
C ALA A 137 3.46 14.10 -15.21
N GLY A 138 4.36 13.79 -16.14
CA GLY A 138 4.65 14.65 -17.29
C GLY A 138 5.51 15.89 -16.98
N ALA A 139 6.02 16.02 -15.76
CA ALA A 139 6.90 17.13 -15.36
C ALA A 139 8.23 16.62 -14.80
N HIS A 140 9.19 17.53 -14.66
CA HIS A 140 10.47 17.25 -14.04
C HIS A 140 10.35 17.10 -12.52
N GLU A 141 11.29 16.37 -11.95
CA GLU A 141 11.46 16.27 -10.52
C GLU A 141 11.81 17.64 -9.92
N GLN A 142 11.17 17.96 -8.81
CA GLN A 142 11.25 19.26 -8.15
C GLN A 142 11.14 19.11 -6.63
N GLU A 143 11.48 20.19 -5.92
CA GLU A 143 11.14 20.32 -4.51
C GLU A 143 9.62 20.44 -4.33
N ALA A 144 9.08 19.79 -3.30
CA ALA A 144 7.66 19.87 -2.99
C ALA A 144 7.29 21.24 -2.40
N VAL A 145 8.22 21.86 -1.63
CA VAL A 145 7.96 23.12 -0.92
C VAL A 145 7.51 24.24 -1.85
N GLY A 146 6.42 24.91 -1.48
CA GLY A 146 5.88 26.05 -2.24
C GLY A 146 5.18 25.67 -3.54
N THR A 147 4.92 24.37 -3.76
CA THR A 147 4.23 23.86 -4.95
C THR A 147 2.87 23.28 -4.60
N ALA A 148 2.01 23.05 -5.60
CA ALA A 148 0.70 22.40 -5.37
C ALA A 148 0.81 20.98 -4.79
N TRP A 149 1.99 20.36 -4.93
CA TRP A 149 2.34 19.02 -4.43
C TRP A 149 2.97 19.04 -3.03
N ASP A 150 2.98 20.20 -2.34
CA ASP A 150 3.40 20.25 -0.94
C ASP A 150 2.32 19.64 -0.04
N PHE A 151 2.46 18.35 0.24
CA PHE A 151 1.64 17.60 1.20
C PHE A 151 2.43 17.27 2.47
N ARG A 152 3.53 17.98 2.78
CA ARG A 152 4.29 17.73 4.02
C ARG A 152 3.48 18.04 5.28
N GLN A 153 2.50 18.93 5.15
CA GLN A 153 1.45 19.18 6.13
C GLN A 153 0.12 18.57 5.68
N PRO A 154 -0.76 18.14 6.60
CA PRO A 154 -2.06 17.58 6.25
C PRO A 154 -2.90 18.52 5.38
N ARG A 155 -3.31 18.06 4.20
CA ARG A 155 -4.19 18.78 3.26
C ARG A 155 -5.25 17.84 2.69
N PRO A 156 -6.42 18.33 2.28
CA PRO A 156 -7.44 17.49 1.66
C PRO A 156 -6.88 16.69 0.47
N VAL A 157 -7.17 15.39 0.40
CA VAL A 157 -6.74 14.54 -0.72
C VAL A 157 -7.23 15.10 -2.07
N GLY A 158 -8.43 15.71 -2.08
CA GLY A 158 -9.01 16.32 -3.28
C GLY A 158 -8.22 17.51 -3.84
N GLU A 159 -7.26 18.07 -3.11
CA GLU A 159 -6.37 19.11 -3.60
C GLU A 159 -5.15 18.58 -4.36
N LEU A 160 -5.00 17.26 -4.48
CA LEU A 160 -3.89 16.67 -5.26
C LEU A 160 -4.05 17.08 -6.73
N ALA A 161 -3.12 17.92 -7.21
CA ALA A 161 -3.18 18.53 -8.54
C ALA A 161 -3.12 17.53 -9.71
N GLY A 162 -2.71 16.29 -9.44
CA GLY A 162 -2.61 15.21 -10.42
C GLY A 162 -1.75 14.07 -9.90
N ALA A 163 -1.52 13.06 -10.74
CA ALA A 163 -0.63 11.96 -10.39
C ALA A 163 0.80 12.48 -10.15
N ALA A 164 1.45 11.98 -9.11
CA ALA A 164 2.81 12.39 -8.75
C ALA A 164 3.54 11.28 -8.01
N ARG A 165 4.87 11.21 -8.20
CA ARG A 165 5.76 10.30 -7.50
C ARG A 165 6.58 11.07 -6.46
N TYR A 166 6.35 10.79 -5.19
CA TYR A 166 7.15 11.29 -4.07
C TYR A 166 8.37 10.39 -3.87
N LEU A 167 9.51 10.99 -3.55
CA LEU A 167 10.80 10.30 -3.57
C LEU A 167 11.40 10.27 -2.18
N ALA A 168 11.97 9.13 -1.82
CA ALA A 168 12.71 9.00 -0.58
C ALA A 168 13.98 9.87 -0.63
N ALA A 169 14.29 10.53 0.49
CA ALA A 169 15.61 11.15 0.65
C ALA A 169 16.64 10.07 0.97
N PRO A 170 17.94 10.27 0.65
CA PRO A 170 18.99 9.27 0.90
C PRO A 170 19.00 8.70 2.33
N ASP A 171 18.74 9.56 3.32
CA ASP A 171 18.73 9.21 4.74
C ASP A 171 17.35 9.42 5.40
N GLY A 172 16.30 9.64 4.60
CA GLY A 172 14.97 10.05 5.09
C GLY A 172 13.89 9.00 4.88
N ALA A 173 13.03 8.82 5.88
CA ALA A 173 11.85 7.96 5.76
C ALA A 173 10.81 8.59 4.82
N LEU A 174 10.34 7.80 3.86
CA LEU A 174 9.17 8.12 3.05
C LEU A 174 7.94 7.46 3.68
N ALA A 175 6.96 8.28 4.04
CA ALA A 175 5.73 7.81 4.66
C ALA A 175 4.52 8.61 4.15
N LEU A 176 3.36 7.98 4.19
CA LEU A 176 2.06 8.59 3.92
C LEU A 176 1.16 8.45 5.14
N ARG A 177 0.40 9.50 5.44
CA ARG A 177 -0.60 9.53 6.49
C ARG A 177 -1.92 9.98 5.89
N LEU A 178 -2.97 9.21 6.14
CA LEU A 178 -4.34 9.55 5.79
C LEU A 178 -5.16 9.64 7.07
N GLN A 179 -5.78 10.79 7.28
CA GLN A 179 -6.62 11.09 8.42
C GLN A 179 -8.06 11.24 7.94
N ASP A 180 -8.97 10.52 8.56
CA ASP A 180 -10.43 10.70 8.46
C ASP A 180 -10.87 11.64 9.58
N PRO A 181 -11.14 12.94 9.32
CA PRO A 181 -11.52 13.87 10.37
C PRO A 181 -12.88 13.53 11.00
N GLY A 182 -13.77 12.89 10.24
CA GLY A 182 -15.12 12.54 10.70
C GLY A 182 -15.11 11.30 11.58
N GLY A 183 -14.51 10.20 11.11
CA GLY A 183 -14.44 8.94 11.85
C GLY A 183 -13.28 8.86 12.85
N GLY A 184 -12.23 9.65 12.69
CA GLY A 184 -11.00 9.54 13.47
C GLY A 184 -10.10 8.37 13.09
N ARG A 185 -10.31 7.75 11.92
CA ARG A 185 -9.36 6.74 11.41
C ARG A 185 -8.05 7.42 11.00
N LEU A 186 -6.93 6.86 11.43
CA LEU A 186 -5.61 7.17 10.93
C LEU A 186 -5.04 5.92 10.24
N LEU A 187 -4.69 6.06 8.97
CA LEU A 187 -3.88 5.12 8.23
C LEU A 187 -2.49 5.70 8.03
N VAL A 188 -1.46 4.97 8.47
CA VAL A 188 -0.06 5.29 8.16
C VAL A 188 0.50 4.21 7.26
N LEU A 189 1.08 4.63 6.14
CA LEU A 189 1.88 3.79 5.25
C LEU A 189 3.35 4.20 5.38
N GLU A 190 4.19 3.24 5.72
CA GLU A 190 5.64 3.42 5.83
C GLU A 190 6.37 2.15 5.37
N GLY A 191 7.67 2.24 5.17
CA GLY A 191 8.47 1.11 4.71
C GLY A 191 9.86 1.47 4.26
N THR A 192 10.55 0.50 3.68
CA THR A 192 11.81 0.69 2.95
C THR A 192 11.53 1.15 1.53
N LEU A 193 10.80 2.27 1.40
CA LEU A 193 10.32 2.78 0.11
C LEU A 193 11.41 3.57 -0.60
N ALA A 194 11.62 3.30 -1.89
CA ALA A 194 12.38 4.17 -2.79
C ALA A 194 11.51 5.34 -3.27
N SER A 195 10.23 5.09 -3.52
CA SER A 195 9.28 6.10 -3.95
C SER A 195 7.83 5.69 -3.63
N LEU A 196 6.93 6.67 -3.68
CA LEU A 196 5.50 6.47 -3.51
C LEU A 196 4.78 7.27 -4.59
N ARG A 197 4.14 6.59 -5.55
CA ARG A 197 3.27 7.29 -6.50
C ARG A 197 1.84 7.34 -5.96
N LEU A 198 1.23 8.51 -6.10
CA LEU A 198 -0.13 8.82 -5.72
C LEU A 198 -0.88 9.29 -6.96
N ALA A 199 -2.12 8.82 -7.13
CA ALA A 199 -3.04 9.33 -8.14
C ALA A 199 -4.47 9.28 -7.61
N CYS A 200 -5.22 10.35 -7.77
CA CYS A 200 -6.67 10.30 -7.52
C CYS A 200 -7.29 9.31 -8.52
N GLY A 201 -8.08 8.37 -8.01
CA GLY A 201 -8.72 7.36 -8.83
C GLY A 201 -9.79 7.96 -9.74
N ALA A 202 -10.21 7.20 -10.75
CA ALA A 202 -11.37 7.55 -11.58
C ALA A 202 -12.68 7.65 -10.76
N VAL A 203 -12.69 7.04 -9.58
CA VAL A 203 -13.80 7.09 -8.62
C VAL A 203 -13.58 8.23 -7.63
N ALA A 204 -14.60 9.07 -7.45
CA ALA A 204 -14.56 10.15 -6.47
C ALA A 204 -14.30 9.61 -5.05
N GLY A 205 -13.37 10.22 -4.33
CA GLY A 205 -12.97 9.77 -2.99
C GLY A 205 -12.10 8.51 -2.99
N ALA A 206 -11.49 8.13 -4.11
CA ALA A 206 -10.48 7.08 -4.18
C ALA A 206 -9.07 7.65 -4.41
N LEU A 207 -8.07 7.04 -3.79
CA LEU A 207 -6.66 7.35 -3.99
C LEU A 207 -5.90 6.07 -4.31
N GLN A 208 -5.36 5.98 -5.52
CA GLN A 208 -4.43 4.92 -5.88
C GLN A 208 -3.06 5.25 -5.29
N ILE A 209 -2.48 4.26 -4.63
CA ILE A 209 -1.15 4.29 -4.07
C ILE A 209 -0.27 3.23 -4.73
N GLU A 210 0.97 3.60 -4.97
CA GLU A 210 2.00 2.72 -5.52
C GLU A 210 3.32 2.90 -4.73
N PRO A 211 3.40 2.38 -3.49
CA PRO A 211 4.67 2.26 -2.80
C PRO A 211 5.62 1.32 -3.55
N VAL A 212 6.82 1.81 -3.84
CA VAL A 212 7.90 1.09 -4.53
C VAL A 212 9.05 0.87 -3.57
N LEU A 213 9.51 -0.37 -3.43
CA LEU A 213 10.59 -0.73 -2.49
C LEU A 213 12.00 -0.42 -3.03
N ALA A 214 12.90 -0.09 -2.11
CA ALA A 214 14.34 0.04 -2.38
C ALA A 214 15.02 -1.33 -2.26
N ALA A 215 15.56 -1.85 -3.38
CA ALA A 215 16.38 -3.08 -3.43
C ALA A 215 15.62 -4.39 -3.08
N PRO A 216 16.22 -5.58 -3.30
CA PRO A 216 15.45 -6.78 -3.63
C PRO A 216 14.59 -7.29 -2.47
N ALA A 217 14.93 -6.96 -1.22
CA ALA A 217 14.08 -7.25 -0.08
C ALA A 217 13.68 -5.95 0.62
N GLY A 218 12.44 -5.89 1.07
CA GLY A 218 11.91 -4.72 1.75
C GLY A 218 10.56 -5.00 2.39
N TRP A 219 10.02 -3.99 3.04
CA TRP A 219 8.73 -4.11 3.70
C TRP A 219 7.88 -2.84 3.55
N ILE A 220 6.57 -3.04 3.62
CA ILE A 220 5.54 -1.99 3.67
C ILE A 220 4.65 -2.31 4.87
N ALA A 221 4.36 -1.32 5.70
CA ALA A 221 3.40 -1.44 6.79
C ALA A 221 2.21 -0.51 6.56
N PHE A 222 1.01 -1.04 6.72
CA PHE A 222 -0.24 -0.30 6.85
C PHE A 222 -0.63 -0.36 8.33
N ARG A 223 -0.47 0.76 9.05
CA ARG A 223 -0.90 0.89 10.44
C ARG A 223 -2.26 1.57 10.48
N CYS A 224 -3.28 0.83 10.88
CA CYS A 224 -4.61 1.35 11.09
C CYS A 224 -4.84 1.59 12.57
N SER A 225 -5.23 2.81 12.92
CA SER A 225 -5.53 3.17 14.30
C SER A 225 -6.72 4.13 14.34
N ALA A 226 -7.37 4.19 15.49
CA ALA A 226 -8.37 5.19 15.79
C ALA A 226 -7.75 6.27 16.66
N GLN A 227 -7.95 7.54 16.29
CA GLN A 227 -7.57 8.69 17.09
C GLN A 227 -8.77 9.17 17.91
N THR A 228 -8.50 9.54 19.16
CA THR A 228 -9.49 10.04 20.12
C THR A 228 -10.08 11.38 19.76
#